data_AF-A0A4V0WXS7-F1
#
_entry.id   AF-A0A4V0WXS7-F1
#
_cell.length_a   1.000
_cell.length_b   1.000
_cell.length_c   1.000
_cell.angle_alpha   90.00
_cell.angle_beta   90.00
_cell.angle_gamma   90.00
#
_symmetry.space_group_name_H-M   'P 1'
#
loop_
_entity.id
_entity.type
_entity.pdbx_description
1 polymer ?
#
loop_
_entity_poly.entity_id
_entity_poly.type
_entity_poly.pdbx_seq_one_letter_code
_entity_poly.pdbx_strand_id
1 'polypeptide(L)'
;MVSNPFSDPNWSTSVVDFIDRWLGFVRDHTTRPLIAVIRGLVFGTMALVGVMFCVVILLIGIMRAFISLGDVWLSHDTAVWVAYFVLGFIFLALGALGMRKRRPRD
;
A
#
# COMPACT_ATOMS: atom_id res chain seq x y z
N MET A 1 43.52 -25.68 -26.90
CA MET A 1 44.61 -24.67 -26.94
C MET A 1 44.16 -23.51 -26.09
N VAL A 2 44.96 -23.10 -25.10
CA VAL A 2 44.65 -21.99 -24.20
C VAL A 2 44.61 -20.68 -25.01
N SER A 3 43.52 -19.93 -24.90
CA SER A 3 43.35 -18.62 -25.53
C SER A 3 44.35 -17.63 -24.92
N ASN A 4 45.41 -17.31 -25.66
CA ASN A 4 46.42 -16.33 -25.26
C ASN A 4 45.99 -14.93 -25.75
N PRO A 5 45.91 -13.90 -24.89
CA PRO A 5 45.48 -12.55 -25.26
C PRO A 5 46.36 -11.87 -26.33
N PHE A 6 47.59 -12.34 -26.54
CA PHE A 6 48.47 -11.83 -27.58
C PHE A 6 48.38 -12.60 -28.91
N SER A 7 47.57 -13.66 -28.98
CA SER A 7 47.47 -14.56 -30.15
C SER A 7 46.05 -14.72 -30.70
N ASP A 8 45.03 -14.30 -29.96
CA ASP A 8 43.62 -14.47 -30.32
C ASP A 8 43.01 -13.11 -30.70
N PRO A 9 42.68 -12.83 -31.97
CA PRO A 9 42.23 -11.51 -32.42
C PRO A 9 40.92 -11.02 -31.77
N ASN A 10 40.14 -11.91 -31.13
CA ASN A 10 38.88 -11.59 -30.46
C ASN A 10 39.01 -11.45 -28.93
N TRP A 11 40.24 -11.38 -28.41
CA TRP A 11 40.47 -11.25 -26.96
C TRP A 11 39.87 -9.96 -26.40
N SER A 12 40.00 -8.86 -27.14
CA SER A 12 39.52 -7.55 -26.72
C SER A 12 38.00 -7.50 -26.62
N THR A 13 37.30 -8.04 -27.62
CA THR A 13 35.83 -8.11 -27.62
C THR A 13 35.32 -9.01 -26.50
N SER A 14 35.96 -10.16 -26.27
CA SER A 14 35.57 -11.07 -25.18
C SER A 14 35.72 -10.44 -23.79
N VAL A 15 36.76 -9.64 -23.56
CA VAL A 15 36.97 -8.93 -22.29
C VAL A 15 35.96 -7.79 -22.12
N VAL A 16 35.66 -7.04 -23.18
CA VAL A 16 34.65 -5.98 -23.15
C VAL A 16 33.26 -6.55 -22.88
N ASP A 17 32.88 -7.65 -23.56
CA ASP A 17 31.60 -8.33 -23.34
C ASP A 17 31.46 -8.88 -21.92
N PHE A 18 32.57 -9.35 -21.33
CA PHE A 18 32.59 -9.78 -19.93
C PHE A 18 32.34 -8.59 -18.99
N ILE A 19 33.04 -7.47 -19.18
CA ILE A 19 32.88 -6.26 -18.37
C ILE A 19 31.46 -5.71 -18.49
N ASP A 20 30.90 -5.67 -19.69
CA ASP A 20 29.56 -5.13 -19.93
C ASP A 20 28.46 -6.04 -19.33
N ARG A 21 28.65 -7.36 -19.34
CA ARG A 21 27.79 -8.30 -18.58
C ARG A 21 27.81 -8.05 -17.08
N TRP A 22 28.97 -7.79 -16.50
CA TRP A 22 29.09 -7.50 -15.06
C TRP A 22 28.47 -6.13 -14.70
N LEU A 23 28.72 -5.10 -15.51
CA LEU A 23 28.07 -3.79 -15.36
C LEU A 23 26.54 -3.89 -15.50
N GLY A 24 26.07 -4.68 -16.48
CA GLY A 24 24.67 -5.00 -16.67
C GLY A 24 24.07 -5.66 -15.43
N PHE A 25 24.75 -6.66 -14.85
CA PHE A 25 24.32 -7.34 -13.64
C PHE A 25 24.19 -6.39 -12.44
N VAL A 26 25.21 -5.54 -12.20
CA VAL A 26 25.20 -4.57 -11.10
C VAL A 26 24.08 -3.53 -11.28
N ARG A 27 23.92 -3.01 -12.51
CA ARG A 27 22.87 -2.04 -12.84
C ARG A 27 21.47 -2.63 -12.70
N ASP A 28 21.26 -3.85 -13.18
CA ASP A 28 19.95 -4.50 -13.10
C ASP A 28 19.59 -4.87 -11.66
N HIS A 29 20.58 -5.18 -10.82
CA HIS A 29 20.35 -5.48 -9.40
C HIS A 29 20.24 -4.23 -8.50
N THR A 30 20.76 -3.08 -8.94
CA THR A 30 20.78 -1.86 -8.10
C THR A 30 19.79 -0.80 -8.57
N THR A 31 19.76 -0.48 -9.86
CA THR A 31 19.01 0.68 -10.38
C THR A 31 17.53 0.35 -10.63
N ARG A 32 17.24 -0.80 -11.24
CA ARG A 32 15.86 -1.19 -11.58
C ARG A 32 14.99 -1.45 -10.35
N PRO A 33 15.40 -2.25 -9.34
CA PRO A 33 14.57 -2.47 -8.16
C PRO A 33 14.44 -1.20 -7.32
N LEU A 34 15.49 -0.39 -7.23
CA LEU A 34 15.44 0.87 -6.48
C LEU A 34 14.38 1.84 -7.05
N ILE A 35 14.31 1.99 -8.37
CA ILE A 35 13.29 2.85 -9.00
C ILE A 35 11.88 2.32 -8.74
N ALA A 36 11.69 0.99 -8.77
CA ALA A 36 10.40 0.39 -8.46
C ALA A 36 9.97 0.64 -7.00
N VAL A 37 10.91 0.50 -6.05
CA VAL A 37 10.67 0.80 -4.62
C VAL A 37 10.33 2.28 -4.42
N ILE A 38 11.09 3.19 -5.02
CA ILE A 38 10.85 4.64 -4.92
C ILE A 38 9.48 4.99 -5.50
N ARG A 39 9.13 4.48 -6.68
CA ARG A 39 7.80 4.69 -7.27
C ARG A 39 6.71 4.12 -6.38
N GLY A 40 6.89 2.90 -5.86
CA GLY A 40 5.97 2.29 -4.92
C GLY A 40 5.77 3.13 -3.66
N LEU A 41 6.83 3.75 -3.14
CA LEU A 41 6.76 4.63 -1.98
C LEU A 41 6.00 5.92 -2.28
N VAL A 42 6.30 6.59 -3.40
CA VAL A 42 5.67 7.87 -3.78
C VAL A 42 4.21 7.65 -4.15
N PHE A 43 3.92 6.71 -5.05
CA PHE A 43 2.54 6.42 -5.44
C PHE A 43 1.75 5.80 -4.27
N GLY A 44 2.39 4.97 -3.46
CA GLY A 44 1.78 4.37 -2.27
C GLY A 44 1.39 5.42 -1.23
N THR A 45 2.25 6.41 -0.97
CA THR A 45 1.91 7.51 -0.05
C THR A 45 0.82 8.42 -0.60
N MET A 46 0.87 8.78 -1.90
CA MET A 46 -0.22 9.54 -2.54
C MET A 46 -1.55 8.79 -2.49
N ALA A 47 -1.54 7.49 -2.80
CA ALA A 47 -2.73 6.64 -2.75
C ALA A 47 -3.25 6.51 -1.32
N LEU A 48 -2.37 6.32 -0.32
CA LEU A 48 -2.75 6.23 1.08
C LEU A 48 -3.51 7.49 1.53
N VAL A 49 -2.98 8.68 1.22
CA VAL A 49 -3.63 9.95 1.57
C VAL A 49 -4.98 10.08 0.88
N GLY A 50 -5.04 9.76 -0.42
CA GLY A 50 -6.29 9.80 -1.18
C GLY A 50 -7.36 8.85 -0.63
N VAL A 51 -6.99 7.60 -0.34
CA VAL A 51 -7.89 6.60 0.25
C VAL A 51 -8.33 7.04 1.64
N MET A 52 -7.43 7.54 2.48
CA MET A 52 -7.76 8.05 3.81
C MET A 52 -8.79 9.20 3.72
N PHE A 53 -8.59 10.15 2.81
CA PHE A 53 -9.53 11.24 2.59
C PHE A 53 -10.91 10.75 2.14
N CYS A 54 -10.95 9.82 1.16
CA CYS A 54 -12.19 9.20 0.71
C CYS A 54 -12.92 8.47 1.84
N VAL A 55 -12.20 7.73 2.69
CA VAL A 55 -12.77 7.03 3.84
C VAL A 55 -13.39 8.01 4.85
N VAL A 56 -12.70 9.11 5.15
CA VAL A 56 -13.21 10.14 6.07
C VAL A 56 -14.49 10.79 5.52
N ILE A 57 -14.49 11.21 4.25
CA ILE A 57 -15.68 11.80 3.62
C ILE A 57 -16.83 10.80 3.56
N LEU A 58 -16.55 9.54 3.21
CA LEU A 58 -17.56 8.49 3.16
C LEU A 58 -18.19 8.29 4.54
N LEU A 59 -17.39 8.25 5.61
CA LEU A 59 -17.87 8.11 6.98
C LEU A 59 -18.77 9.28 7.38
N ILE A 60 -18.35 10.52 7.08
CA ILE A 60 -19.15 11.73 7.34
C ILE A 60 -20.47 11.67 6.54
N GLY A 61 -20.41 11.25 5.27
CA GLY A 61 -21.56 11.11 4.40
C GLY A 61 -22.57 10.08 4.93
N ILE A 62 -22.09 8.91 5.36
CA ILE A 62 -22.92 7.87 5.97
C ILE A 62 -23.59 8.40 7.24
N MET A 63 -22.84 9.08 8.12
CA MET A 63 -23.40 9.65 9.34
C MET A 63 -24.50 10.67 9.04
N ARG A 64 -24.26 11.57 8.08
CA ARG A 64 -25.27 12.55 7.66
C ARG A 64 -26.50 11.89 7.03
N ALA A 65 -26.31 10.86 6.20
CA ALA A 65 -27.41 10.11 5.61
C ALA A 65 -28.24 9.41 6.70
N PHE A 66 -27.60 8.79 7.69
CA PHE A 66 -28.27 8.15 8.82
C PHE A 66 -29.12 9.14 9.63
N ILE A 67 -28.58 10.32 9.93
CA ILE A 67 -29.30 11.37 10.65
C ILE A 67 -30.50 11.85 9.82
N SER A 68 -30.29 12.13 8.52
CA SER A 68 -31.36 12.57 7.63
C SER A 68 -32.48 11.54 7.47
N LEU A 69 -32.16 10.24 7.45
CA LEU A 69 -33.17 9.17 7.41
C LEU A 69 -33.90 9.04 8.75
N GLY A 70 -33.18 9.26 9.86
CA GLY A 70 -33.76 9.27 11.20
C GLY A 70 -34.75 10.42 11.43
N ASP A 71 -34.49 11.59 10.85
CA ASP A 71 -35.33 12.80 10.96
C ASP A 71 -36.74 12.61 10.35
N VAL A 72 -36.93 11.59 9.50
CA VAL A 72 -38.25 11.22 8.96
C VAL A 72 -39.16 10.63 10.05
N TRP A 73 -38.59 9.99 11.07
CA TRP A 73 -39.33 9.24 12.09
C TRP A 73 -39.12 9.77 13.51
N LEU A 74 -38.01 10.46 13.77
CA LEU A 74 -37.60 10.95 15.09
C LEU A 74 -37.32 12.45 15.01
N SER A 75 -37.41 13.15 16.14
CA SER A 75 -36.93 14.53 16.22
C SER A 75 -35.42 14.57 15.94
N HIS A 76 -34.98 15.63 15.25
CA HIS A 76 -33.59 15.83 14.83
C HIS A 76 -32.57 15.56 15.95
N ASP A 77 -32.82 16.08 17.15
CA ASP A 77 -31.94 15.86 18.32
C ASP A 77 -31.81 14.38 18.69
N THR A 78 -32.90 13.61 18.61
CA THR A 78 -32.90 12.18 18.92
C THR A 78 -32.18 11.38 17.82
N ALA A 79 -32.39 11.75 16.55
CA ALA A 79 -31.75 11.09 15.40
C ALA A 79 -30.22 11.20 15.45
N VAL A 80 -29.68 12.35 15.90
CA VAL A 80 -28.23 12.55 16.09
C VAL A 80 -27.66 11.58 17.13
N TRP A 81 -28.31 11.46 18.29
CA TRP A 81 -27.87 10.54 19.35
C TRP A 81 -27.94 9.08 18.91
N VAL A 82 -29.03 8.68 18.24
CA VAL A 82 -29.17 7.32 17.71
C VAL A 82 -28.05 6.99 16.73
N ALA A 83 -27.69 7.92 15.84
CA ALA A 83 -26.60 7.72 14.90
C ALA A 83 -25.25 7.49 15.62
N TYR A 84 -24.96 8.24 16.69
CA TYR A 84 -23.76 8.03 17.49
C TYR A 84 -23.76 6.70 18.24
N PHE A 85 -24.89 6.27 18.78
CA PHE A 85 -25.01 4.95 19.42
C PHE A 85 -24.81 3.81 18.43
N VAL A 86 -25.38 3.92 17.23
CA VAL A 86 -25.18 2.93 16.16
C VAL A 86 -23.71 2.87 15.74
N LEU A 87 -23.06 4.02 15.54
CA LEU A 87 -21.65 4.06 15.17
C LEU A 87 -20.76 3.45 16.27
N GLY A 88 -20.99 3.83 17.52
CA GLY A 88 -20.28 3.28 18.68
C GLY A 88 -20.46 1.76 18.79
N PHE A 89 -21.68 1.27 18.55
CA PHE A 89 -21.98 -0.16 18.53
C PHE A 89 -21.23 -0.89 17.41
N ILE A 90 -21.14 -0.33 16.21
CA ILE A 90 -20.38 -0.89 15.09
C ILE A 90 -18.89 -1.02 15.49
N PHE A 91 -18.29 0.03 16.05
CA PHE A 91 -16.89 0.00 16.47
C PHE A 91 -16.64 -1.00 17.61
N LEU A 92 -17.55 -1.10 18.58
CA LEU A 92 -17.49 -2.10 19.65
C LEU A 92 -17.61 -3.53 19.09
N ALA A 93 -18.55 -3.77 18.16
CA ALA A 93 -18.73 -5.06 17.53
C ALA A 93 -17.50 -5.47 16.71
N LEU A 94 -16.95 -4.56 15.91
CA LEU A 94 -15.70 -4.79 15.16
C LEU A 94 -14.53 -5.06 16.10
N GLY A 95 -14.40 -4.31 17.19
CA GLY A 95 -13.41 -4.54 18.23
C GLY A 95 -13.56 -5.92 18.88
N ALA A 96 -14.78 -6.31 19.23
CA ALA A 96 -15.09 -7.62 19.81
C ALA A 96 -14.78 -8.77 18.85
N LEU A 97 -15.12 -8.63 17.56
CA LEU A 97 -14.77 -9.61 16.52
C LEU A 97 -13.25 -9.71 16.33
N GLY A 98 -12.53 -8.58 16.37
CA GLY A 98 -11.07 -8.57 16.33
C GLY A 98 -10.44 -9.27 17.54
N MET A 99 -11.01 -9.08 18.73
CA MET A 99 -10.59 -9.77 19.95
C MET A 99 -10.83 -11.28 19.89
N ARG A 100 -11.90 -11.71 19.22
CA ARG A 100 -12.21 -13.13 19.03
C ARG A 100 -11.15 -13.89 18.22
N LYS A 101 -10.35 -13.18 17.40
CA LYS A 101 -9.24 -13.76 16.62
C LYS A 101 -7.90 -13.76 17.36
N ARG A 102 -7.84 -13.25 18.60
CA ARG A 102 -6.63 -13.35 19.43
C ARG A 102 -6.39 -14.82 19.78
N ARG A 103 -5.49 -15.47 19.05
CA ARG A 103 -4.89 -16.74 19.48
C ARG A 103 -3.95 -16.44 20.65
N PRO A 104 -4.05 -17.14 21.79
CA PRO A 104 -2.97 -17.11 22.77
C PRO A 104 -1.68 -17.54 22.07
N ARG A 105 -0.60 -16.79 22.28
CA ARG A 105 0.74 -17.20 21.87
C ARG A 105 1.23 -18.16 22.94
N ASP A 106 1.09 -19.45 22.66
CA ASP A 106 1.90 -20.49 23.31
C ASP A 106 3.23 -20.62 22.54
#